data_AF-A0A7J7WHZ1-F1
#
_entry.id   AF-A0A7J7WHZ1-F1
#
_cell.length_a   1.000
_cell.length_b   1.000
_cell.length_c   1.000
_cell.angle_alpha   90.00
_cell.angle_beta   90.00
_cell.angle_gamma   90.00
#
_symmetry.space_group_name_H-M   'P 1'
#
loop_
_entity.id
_entity.type
_entity.pdbx_description
1 polymer ?
#
loop_
_entity_poly.entity_id
_entity_poly.type
_entity_poly.pdbx_seq_one_letter_code
_entity_poly.pdbx_strand_id
1 'polypeptide(L)'
;MTTELMKAIAQENLEAHIQKELEKDSLKDLIDPLQVWITSASAPACYSLIPILTSGEVFGMHTEISIALFDNKQAEKTLQNLALEMQDLVSPVLRSVSICTRVEEAFRQAHVVIILDDPRTKEVYTMEECLRSRVPLCRLYGYLIEKNALDSVRVIVGGKTFVNLKTLLLMRYAPSIAHNIVAVALGVEGQARAELARKMKTSPSYIKDVIIWGNISGNCYVDLRKAKIYKYESAIWGPPHFSRPVLSLVFDSEWINREFVTTLKDLTATGKQFGGMLAAHSIATTLKYWYHGSPYGEIVSLGVLSEGQFGIPEGIVFSMPVKFENGTWVVLTDLKDIEISEQTMARMTSDLMQEKLVALGDLLYFQPYQPEHERAALITTDDNEENQEYADDLVSEYKNDLPDLTHEEGKDQVMPDVDYLDLTPKTNSENPFSQELTNDFENISMEQ
;
A
#
# COMPACT_ATOMS: atom_id res chain seq x y z
N MET A 1 -31.11 -57.03 -1.79
CA MET A 1 -30.96 -56.07 -0.68
C MET A 1 -32.29 -55.32 -0.59
N THR A 2 -32.95 -55.30 0.57
CA THR A 2 -34.25 -54.62 0.72
C THR A 2 -34.08 -53.12 0.81
N THR A 3 -35.06 -52.33 0.37
CA THR A 3 -35.01 -50.86 0.36
C THR A 3 -34.77 -50.25 1.74
N GLU A 4 -35.30 -50.89 2.78
CA GLU A 4 -35.09 -50.49 4.18
C GLU A 4 -33.66 -50.74 4.65
N LEU A 5 -33.03 -51.84 4.21
CA LEU A 5 -31.63 -52.12 4.52
C LEU A 5 -30.68 -51.10 3.84
N MET A 6 -31.01 -50.67 2.62
CA MET A 6 -30.24 -49.63 1.92
C MET A 6 -30.31 -48.26 2.62
N LYS A 7 -31.49 -47.88 3.14
CA LYS A 7 -31.65 -46.62 3.90
C LYS A 7 -30.87 -46.65 5.22
N ALA A 8 -30.89 -47.78 5.93
CA ALA A 8 -30.14 -47.93 7.18
C ALA A 8 -28.62 -47.79 6.94
N ILE A 9 -28.10 -48.44 5.89
CA ILE A 9 -26.69 -48.33 5.51
C ILE A 9 -26.32 -46.90 5.10
N ALA A 10 -27.21 -46.20 4.37
CA ALA A 10 -26.96 -44.80 3.98
C ALA A 10 -26.92 -43.86 5.19
N GLN A 11 -27.80 -44.06 6.16
CA GLN A 11 -27.83 -43.29 7.40
C GLN A 11 -26.58 -43.55 8.25
N GLU A 12 -26.19 -44.81 8.42
CA GLU A 12 -24.97 -45.20 9.15
C GLU A 12 -23.71 -44.62 8.49
N ASN A 13 -23.62 -44.65 7.16
CA ASN A 13 -22.51 -44.05 6.41
C ASN A 13 -22.46 -42.53 6.58
N LEU A 14 -23.60 -41.86 6.59
CA LEU A 14 -23.68 -40.41 6.80
C LEU A 14 -23.23 -40.05 8.22
N GLU A 15 -23.69 -40.77 9.24
CA GLU A 15 -23.27 -40.57 10.63
C GLU A 15 -21.77 -40.81 10.81
N ALA A 16 -21.23 -41.88 10.22
CA ALA A 16 -19.80 -42.16 10.25
C ALA A 16 -18.97 -41.07 9.53
N HIS A 17 -19.48 -40.51 8.43
CA HIS A 17 -18.84 -39.38 7.75
C HIS A 17 -18.86 -38.12 8.61
N ILE A 18 -19.98 -37.80 9.24
CA ILE A 18 -20.11 -36.65 10.14
C ILE A 18 -19.12 -36.80 11.31
N GLN A 19 -19.07 -37.98 11.93
CA GLN A 19 -18.15 -38.25 13.03
C GLN A 19 -16.67 -38.12 12.61
N LYS A 20 -16.30 -38.62 11.42
CA LYS A 20 -14.94 -38.46 10.88
C LYS A 20 -14.58 -37.01 10.61
N GLU A 21 -15.48 -36.21 10.05
CA GLU A 21 -15.22 -34.78 9.84
C GLU A 21 -15.10 -34.04 11.19
N LEU A 22 -15.95 -34.37 12.17
CA LEU A 22 -15.83 -33.82 13.54
C LEU A 22 -14.50 -34.19 14.21
N GLU A 23 -14.05 -35.44 14.12
CA GLU A 23 -12.75 -35.87 14.67
C GLU A 23 -11.59 -35.21 13.95
N LYS A 24 -11.67 -35.07 12.62
CA LYS A 24 -10.67 -34.39 11.81
C LYS A 24 -10.60 -32.89 12.16
N ASP A 25 -11.73 -32.25 12.38
CA ASP A 25 -11.80 -30.85 12.82
C ASP A 25 -11.26 -30.71 14.25
N SER A 26 -11.63 -31.61 15.16
CA SER A 26 -11.08 -31.66 16.53
C SER A 26 -9.56 -31.82 16.55
N LEU A 27 -8.99 -32.59 15.61
CA LEU A 27 -7.55 -32.77 15.48
C LEU A 27 -6.86 -31.56 14.85
N LYS A 28 -7.56 -30.80 13.98
CA LYS A 28 -7.07 -29.51 13.49
C LYS A 28 -7.04 -28.49 14.62
N ASP A 29 -8.03 -28.48 15.51
CA ASP A 29 -8.09 -27.55 16.66
C ASP A 29 -6.97 -27.77 17.69
N LEU A 30 -6.31 -28.95 17.67
CA LEU A 30 -5.15 -29.23 18.54
C LEU A 30 -3.86 -28.53 18.09
N ILE A 31 -3.83 -28.03 16.85
CA ILE A 31 -2.71 -27.32 16.25
C ILE A 31 -3.22 -25.94 15.88
N ASP A 32 -2.67 -24.89 16.49
CA ASP A 32 -3.05 -23.50 16.21
C ASP A 32 -2.02 -22.87 15.27
N PRO A 33 -2.14 -23.05 13.94
CA PRO A 33 -1.22 -22.44 12.99
C PRO A 33 -1.41 -20.92 12.97
N LEU A 34 -0.33 -20.22 12.71
CA LEU A 34 -0.35 -18.76 12.61
C LEU A 34 -1.18 -18.34 11.39
N GLN A 35 -2.33 -17.72 11.66
CA GLN A 35 -3.28 -17.29 10.64
C GLN A 35 -2.85 -15.96 9.99
N VAL A 36 -2.49 -16.02 8.71
CA VAL A 36 -2.08 -14.87 7.90
C VAL A 36 -3.17 -14.54 6.88
N TRP A 37 -3.70 -13.33 6.96
CA TRP A 37 -4.66 -12.81 5.97
C TRP A 37 -3.97 -11.85 5.01
N ILE A 38 -4.22 -12.01 3.71
CA ILE A 38 -3.69 -11.11 2.67
C ILE A 38 -4.87 -10.49 1.91
N THR A 39 -5.02 -9.17 1.98
CA THR A 39 -6.07 -8.46 1.23
C THR A 39 -5.62 -8.18 -0.20
N SER A 40 -6.58 -8.01 -1.11
CA SER A 40 -6.30 -7.80 -2.53
C SER A 40 -5.33 -8.86 -3.05
N ALA A 41 -5.56 -10.12 -2.67
CA ALA A 41 -4.65 -11.23 -2.93
C ALA A 41 -4.45 -11.53 -4.43
N SER A 42 -5.30 -10.99 -5.31
CA SER A 42 -5.06 -11.01 -6.77
C SER A 42 -3.96 -10.04 -7.24
N ALA A 43 -3.44 -9.18 -6.37
CA ALA A 43 -2.41 -8.21 -6.72
C ALA A 43 -1.05 -8.90 -7.01
N PRO A 44 -0.24 -8.38 -7.95
CA PRO A 44 1.07 -8.95 -8.30
C PRO A 44 2.03 -9.12 -7.11
N ALA A 45 1.93 -8.25 -6.10
CA ALA A 45 2.72 -8.35 -4.88
C ALA A 45 2.44 -9.66 -4.11
N CYS A 46 1.20 -10.16 -4.11
CA CYS A 46 0.84 -11.39 -3.41
C CYS A 46 1.57 -12.60 -4.01
N TYR A 47 1.60 -12.71 -5.34
CA TYR A 47 2.32 -13.78 -6.05
C TYR A 47 3.81 -13.83 -5.68
N SER A 48 4.45 -12.67 -5.51
CA SER A 48 5.86 -12.60 -5.10
C SER A 48 6.05 -12.83 -3.60
N LEU A 49 5.03 -12.57 -2.78
CA LEU A 49 5.10 -12.65 -1.33
C LEU A 49 4.92 -14.08 -0.82
N ILE A 50 4.03 -14.85 -1.45
CA ILE A 50 3.71 -16.24 -1.08
C ILE A 50 4.97 -17.09 -0.91
N PRO A 51 5.88 -17.20 -1.89
CA PRO A 51 7.08 -18.03 -1.75
C PRO A 51 7.97 -17.62 -0.57
N ILE A 52 7.99 -16.34 -0.20
CA ILE A 52 8.79 -15.82 0.91
C ILE A 52 8.13 -16.16 2.25
N LEU A 53 6.80 -16.07 2.36
CA LEU A 53 6.09 -16.48 3.57
C LEU A 53 6.21 -18.00 3.79
N THR A 54 6.05 -18.78 2.72
CA THR A 54 6.09 -20.24 2.77
C THR A 54 7.51 -20.81 2.78
N SER A 55 8.55 -19.98 2.64
CA SER A 55 9.94 -20.42 2.85
C SER A 55 10.28 -20.59 4.33
N GLY A 56 9.41 -20.11 5.23
CA GLY A 56 9.57 -20.05 6.69
C GLY A 56 10.73 -19.16 7.17
N GLU A 57 11.30 -18.33 6.30
CA GLU A 57 12.28 -17.30 6.70
C GLU A 57 11.63 -16.18 7.55
N VAL A 58 10.32 -15.95 7.37
CA VAL A 58 9.59 -14.83 7.99
C VAL A 58 9.17 -15.12 9.43
N PHE A 59 8.62 -16.32 9.68
CA PHE A 59 8.09 -16.72 11.00
C PHE A 59 8.90 -17.84 11.67
N GLY A 60 9.89 -18.41 10.97
CA GLY A 60 10.71 -19.54 11.42
C GLY A 60 10.20 -20.90 10.92
N MET A 61 11.14 -21.86 10.78
CA MET A 61 10.87 -23.24 10.32
C MET A 61 9.95 -24.05 11.23
N HIS A 62 9.77 -23.61 12.48
CA HIS A 62 8.97 -24.30 13.48
C HIS A 62 7.55 -23.75 13.61
N THR A 63 7.22 -22.71 12.83
CA THR A 63 5.93 -22.03 12.87
C THR A 63 5.12 -22.46 11.65
N GLU A 64 4.12 -23.31 11.85
CA GLU A 64 3.14 -23.61 10.80
C GLU A 64 2.24 -22.39 10.56
N ILE A 65 1.94 -22.12 9.29
CA ILE A 65 1.12 -20.99 8.86
C ILE A 65 -0.08 -21.46 8.06
N SER A 66 -1.20 -20.78 8.25
CA SER A 66 -2.40 -20.90 7.45
C SER A 66 -2.67 -19.56 6.76
N ILE A 67 -2.79 -19.57 5.43
CA ILE A 67 -2.93 -18.34 4.65
C ILE A 67 -4.36 -18.21 4.12
N ALA A 68 -5.01 -17.10 4.43
CA ALA A 68 -6.31 -16.72 3.90
C ALA A 68 -6.14 -15.61 2.84
N LEU A 69 -6.49 -15.94 1.60
CA LEU A 69 -6.47 -15.03 0.47
C LEU A 69 -7.81 -14.30 0.39
N PHE A 70 -7.80 -12.98 0.62
CA PHE A 70 -9.01 -12.17 0.63
C PHE A 70 -9.02 -11.17 -0.53
N ASP A 71 -10.09 -11.21 -1.33
CA ASP A 71 -10.32 -10.26 -2.42
C ASP A 71 -11.83 -10.19 -2.73
N ASN A 72 -12.22 -9.39 -3.71
CA ASN A 72 -13.60 -9.33 -4.16
C ASN A 72 -14.04 -10.59 -4.93
N LYS A 73 -15.34 -10.72 -5.14
CA LYS A 73 -15.94 -11.86 -5.84
C LYS A 73 -15.48 -12.00 -7.29
N GLN A 74 -15.15 -10.89 -7.96
CA GLN A 74 -14.63 -10.92 -9.33
C GLN A 74 -13.27 -11.63 -9.43
N ALA A 75 -12.46 -11.60 -8.37
CA ALA A 75 -11.16 -12.27 -8.31
C ALA A 75 -11.24 -13.75 -7.87
N GLU A 76 -12.43 -14.30 -7.59
CA GLU A 76 -12.59 -15.64 -7.01
C GLU A 76 -11.84 -16.73 -7.79
N LYS A 77 -11.96 -16.75 -9.12
CA LYS A 77 -11.26 -17.72 -9.98
C LYS A 77 -9.74 -17.56 -9.88
N THR A 78 -9.24 -16.32 -9.82
CA THR A 78 -7.82 -16.04 -9.65
C THR A 78 -7.31 -16.53 -8.29
N LEU A 79 -8.10 -16.32 -7.22
CA LEU A 79 -7.76 -16.81 -5.89
C LEU A 79 -7.76 -18.34 -5.81
N GLN A 80 -8.72 -19.01 -6.47
CA GLN A 80 -8.77 -20.47 -6.54
C GLN A 80 -7.52 -21.04 -7.20
N ASN A 81 -7.11 -20.47 -8.34
CA ASN A 81 -5.89 -20.88 -9.03
C ASN A 81 -4.65 -20.64 -8.15
N LEU A 82 -4.55 -19.47 -7.51
CA LEU A 82 -3.44 -19.15 -6.63
C LEU A 82 -3.37 -20.11 -5.42
N ALA A 83 -4.52 -20.47 -4.86
CA ALA A 83 -4.59 -21.44 -3.76
C ALA A 83 -4.12 -22.84 -4.17
N LEU A 84 -4.43 -23.28 -5.41
CA LEU A 84 -3.90 -24.54 -5.96
C LEU A 84 -2.38 -24.46 -6.14
N GLU A 85 -1.87 -23.39 -6.76
CA GLU A 85 -0.42 -23.20 -6.92
C GLU A 85 0.31 -23.19 -5.58
N MET A 86 -0.28 -22.57 -4.54
CA MET A 86 0.26 -22.58 -3.19
C MET A 86 0.33 -23.97 -2.56
N GLN A 87 -0.68 -24.82 -2.81
CA GLN A 87 -0.67 -26.21 -2.35
C GLN A 87 0.41 -27.02 -3.07
N ASP A 88 0.59 -26.76 -4.37
CA ASP A 88 1.60 -27.40 -5.21
C ASP A 88 3.05 -26.99 -4.86
N LEU A 89 3.25 -25.93 -4.06
CA LEU A 89 4.57 -25.58 -3.53
C LEU A 89 5.13 -26.63 -2.57
N VAL A 90 4.27 -27.49 -1.99
CA VAL A 90 4.64 -28.52 -1.00
C VAL A 90 5.52 -27.92 0.12
N SER A 91 5.13 -26.72 0.58
CA SER A 91 5.88 -26.03 1.64
C SER A 91 5.71 -26.76 2.98
N PRO A 92 6.81 -27.00 3.73
CA PRO A 92 6.74 -27.69 5.02
C PRO A 92 6.08 -26.85 6.12
N VAL A 93 6.00 -25.52 5.96
CA VAL A 93 5.38 -24.63 6.95
C VAL A 93 3.94 -24.29 6.59
N LEU A 94 3.51 -24.50 5.35
CA LEU A 94 2.16 -24.16 4.90
C LEU A 94 1.18 -25.27 5.28
N ARG A 95 0.36 -25.02 6.29
CA ARG A 95 -0.64 -25.98 6.78
C ARG A 95 -1.90 -26.00 5.93
N SER A 96 -2.42 -24.83 5.58
CA SER A 96 -3.63 -24.70 4.79
C SER A 96 -3.69 -23.37 4.04
N VAL A 97 -4.44 -23.37 2.94
CA VAL A 97 -4.80 -22.17 2.18
C VAL A 97 -6.31 -22.09 2.08
N SER A 98 -6.86 -20.91 2.33
CA SER A 98 -8.29 -20.63 2.15
C SER A 98 -8.47 -19.39 1.29
N ILE A 99 -9.62 -19.31 0.61
CA ILE A 99 -10.03 -18.13 -0.13
C ILE A 99 -11.25 -17.53 0.56
N CYS A 100 -11.33 -16.21 0.58
CA CYS A 100 -12.46 -15.48 1.13
C CYS A 100 -12.86 -14.35 0.18
N THR A 101 -14.11 -14.37 -0.27
CA THR A 101 -14.70 -13.30 -1.09
C THR A 101 -15.86 -12.59 -0.41
N ARG A 102 -16.23 -13.08 0.79
CA ARG A 102 -17.31 -12.55 1.62
C ARG A 102 -16.72 -11.70 2.72
N VAL A 103 -17.13 -10.45 2.77
CA VAL A 103 -16.53 -9.45 3.66
C VAL A 103 -16.80 -9.77 5.13
N GLU A 104 -17.96 -10.35 5.43
CA GLU A 104 -18.40 -10.67 6.81
C GLU A 104 -17.57 -11.79 7.45
N GLU A 105 -16.85 -12.57 6.65
CA GLU A 105 -16.05 -13.70 7.08
C GLU A 105 -14.54 -13.35 7.15
N ALA A 106 -14.18 -12.13 6.76
CA ALA A 106 -12.79 -11.69 6.71
C ALA A 106 -12.15 -11.56 8.10
N PHE A 107 -10.84 -11.83 8.16
CA PHE A 107 -9.96 -11.61 9.32
C PHE A 107 -10.27 -12.44 10.58
N ARG A 108 -11.06 -13.50 10.47
CA ARG A 108 -11.32 -14.41 11.59
C ARG A 108 -10.03 -15.00 12.13
N GLN A 109 -9.82 -14.86 13.45
CA GLN A 109 -8.68 -15.38 14.19
C GLN A 109 -7.32 -14.97 13.58
N ALA A 110 -7.27 -13.81 12.91
CA ALA A 110 -6.06 -13.34 12.26
C ALA A 110 -4.96 -13.04 13.29
N HIS A 111 -3.78 -13.61 13.07
CA HIS A 111 -2.56 -13.26 13.78
C HIS A 111 -1.81 -12.16 13.04
N VAL A 112 -1.84 -12.20 11.70
CA VAL A 112 -1.22 -11.22 10.82
C VAL A 112 -2.22 -10.84 9.73
N VAL A 113 -2.34 -9.54 9.47
CA VAL A 113 -3.12 -9.01 8.34
C VAL A 113 -2.21 -8.16 7.46
N ILE A 114 -2.07 -8.56 6.20
CA ILE A 114 -1.27 -7.87 5.18
C ILE A 114 -2.23 -7.12 4.26
N ILE A 115 -2.21 -5.79 4.34
CA ILE A 115 -3.02 -4.91 3.51
C ILE A 115 -2.22 -4.52 2.27
N LEU A 116 -2.65 -5.00 1.10
CA LEU A 116 -2.07 -4.64 -0.20
C LEU A 116 -2.92 -3.60 -0.95
N ASP A 117 -2.38 -3.06 -2.03
CA ASP A 117 -3.13 -2.18 -2.92
C ASP A 117 -4.10 -2.98 -3.80
N ASP A 118 -5.28 -2.38 -4.04
CA ASP A 118 -6.19 -2.91 -5.04
C ASP A 118 -5.68 -2.53 -6.45
N PRO A 119 -5.36 -3.52 -7.32
CA PRO A 119 -4.82 -3.26 -8.65
C PRO A 119 -5.79 -2.48 -9.56
N ARG A 120 -7.09 -2.48 -9.27
CA ARG A 120 -8.16 -1.93 -10.12
C ARG A 120 -8.48 -0.46 -9.86
N THR A 121 -7.84 0.16 -8.87
CA THR A 121 -8.19 1.53 -8.42
C THR A 121 -7.70 2.66 -9.32
N LYS A 122 -6.95 2.36 -10.40
CA LYS A 122 -6.17 3.39 -11.11
C LYS A 122 -6.80 4.01 -12.37
N GLU A 123 -7.94 3.52 -12.88
CA GLU A 123 -8.35 3.89 -14.25
C GLU A 123 -9.44 4.97 -14.37
N VAL A 124 -10.10 5.40 -13.27
CA VAL A 124 -11.32 6.24 -13.39
C VAL A 124 -11.36 7.48 -12.48
N TYR A 125 -10.51 7.59 -11.45
CA TYR A 125 -10.69 8.59 -10.38
C TYR A 125 -9.68 9.74 -10.43
N THR A 126 -10.13 10.95 -10.09
CA THR A 126 -9.27 12.07 -9.66
C THR A 126 -8.48 11.73 -8.39
N MET A 127 -7.47 12.53 -8.05
CA MET A 127 -6.66 12.34 -6.84
C MET A 127 -7.52 12.38 -5.57
N GLU A 128 -8.42 13.36 -5.48
CA GLU A 128 -9.32 13.56 -4.34
C GLU A 128 -10.32 12.41 -4.21
N GLU A 129 -10.87 11.92 -5.31
CA GLU A 129 -11.74 10.73 -5.31
C GLU A 129 -10.97 9.48 -4.89
N CYS A 130 -9.71 9.33 -5.32
CA CYS A 130 -8.84 8.25 -4.84
C CYS A 130 -8.66 8.32 -3.32
N LEU A 131 -8.36 9.50 -2.77
CA LEU A 131 -8.20 9.74 -1.33
C LEU A 131 -9.49 9.42 -0.56
N ARG A 132 -10.63 9.98 -0.98
CA ARG A 132 -11.93 9.75 -0.33
C ARG A 132 -12.38 8.31 -0.41
N SER A 133 -12.13 7.63 -1.53
CA SER A 133 -12.49 6.21 -1.68
C SER A 133 -11.74 5.29 -0.72
N ARG A 134 -10.62 5.73 -0.12
CA ARG A 134 -9.91 4.94 0.91
C ARG A 134 -10.68 4.87 2.22
N VAL A 135 -11.50 5.88 2.55
CA VAL A 135 -12.17 5.98 3.84
C VAL A 135 -13.19 4.85 4.06
N PRO A 136 -14.15 4.59 3.15
CA PRO A 136 -15.08 3.46 3.31
C PRO A 136 -14.36 2.11 3.43
N LEU A 137 -13.31 1.89 2.63
CA LEU A 137 -12.54 0.66 2.65
C LEU A 137 -11.81 0.45 3.98
N CYS A 138 -11.07 1.46 4.45
CA CYS A 138 -10.34 1.37 5.71
C CYS A 138 -11.28 1.34 6.92
N ARG A 139 -12.45 1.96 6.83
CA ARG A 139 -13.51 1.85 7.85
C ARG A 139 -14.00 0.42 7.97
N LEU A 140 -14.30 -0.21 6.84
CA LEU A 140 -14.77 -1.58 6.79
C LEU A 140 -13.71 -2.56 7.30
N TYR A 141 -12.47 -2.44 6.80
CA TYR A 141 -11.37 -3.31 7.24
C TYR A 141 -11.01 -3.09 8.71
N GLY A 142 -10.91 -1.84 9.18
CA GLY A 142 -10.64 -1.55 10.59
C GLY A 142 -11.68 -2.19 11.51
N TYR A 143 -12.97 -2.00 11.21
CA TYR A 143 -14.06 -2.62 11.97
C TYR A 143 -14.00 -4.15 11.97
N LEU A 144 -13.72 -4.78 10.82
CA LEU A 144 -13.67 -6.24 10.74
C LEU A 144 -12.46 -6.84 11.42
N ILE A 145 -11.29 -6.19 11.31
CA ILE A 145 -10.08 -6.63 12.00
C ILE A 145 -10.32 -6.53 13.51
N GLU A 146 -10.79 -5.38 14.01
CA GLU A 146 -11.08 -5.21 15.45
C GLU A 146 -12.12 -6.21 15.98
N LYS A 147 -13.11 -6.59 15.15
CA LYS A 147 -14.16 -7.52 15.54
C LYS A 147 -13.74 -9.00 15.48
N ASN A 148 -12.98 -9.38 14.46
CA ASN A 148 -12.79 -10.79 14.10
C ASN A 148 -11.36 -11.32 14.36
N ALA A 149 -10.36 -10.44 14.40
CA ALA A 149 -8.97 -10.82 14.62
C ALA A 149 -8.67 -11.03 16.12
N LEU A 150 -7.47 -11.52 16.42
CA LEU A 150 -6.97 -11.58 17.79
C LEU A 150 -6.55 -10.20 18.28
N ASP A 151 -6.63 -9.94 19.59
CA ASP A 151 -6.21 -8.66 20.19
C ASP A 151 -4.72 -8.33 19.91
N SER A 152 -3.89 -9.36 19.73
CA SER A 152 -2.46 -9.24 19.41
C SER A 152 -2.15 -9.22 17.91
N VAL A 153 -3.16 -9.05 17.05
CA VAL A 153 -2.99 -9.07 15.59
C VAL A 153 -1.98 -8.01 15.14
N ARG A 154 -1.06 -8.40 14.25
CA ARG A 154 -0.13 -7.47 13.59
C ARG A 154 -0.66 -7.11 12.22
N VAL A 155 -0.96 -5.84 12.00
CA VAL A 155 -1.45 -5.31 10.72
C VAL A 155 -0.33 -4.56 10.03
N ILE A 156 0.01 -5.00 8.81
CA ILE A 156 1.05 -4.39 8.00
C ILE A 156 0.46 -3.85 6.71
N VAL A 157 0.65 -2.55 6.47
CA VAL A 157 0.16 -1.88 5.28
C VAL A 157 1.31 -1.70 4.31
N GLY A 158 1.23 -2.41 3.18
CA GLY A 158 2.21 -2.34 2.10
C GLY A 158 1.55 -1.93 0.79
N GLY A 159 2.37 -1.47 -0.15
CA GLY A 159 1.92 -1.06 -1.48
C GLY A 159 2.54 0.26 -1.92
N LYS A 160 2.14 0.69 -3.11
CA LYS A 160 2.55 1.92 -3.79
C LYS A 160 1.65 3.11 -3.48
N THR A 161 0.37 2.93 -3.12
CA THR A 161 -0.57 4.06 -3.00
C THR A 161 -1.04 4.34 -1.57
N PHE A 162 -0.87 5.61 -1.15
CA PHE A 162 -1.41 6.18 0.09
C PHE A 162 -1.17 5.32 1.34
N VAL A 163 0.05 4.78 1.48
CA VAL A 163 0.37 3.80 2.53
C VAL A 163 0.19 4.43 3.91
N ASN A 164 0.67 5.66 4.10
CA ASN A 164 0.52 6.42 5.35
C ASN A 164 -0.96 6.68 5.66
N LEU A 165 -1.74 7.20 4.71
CA LEU A 165 -3.16 7.49 4.91
C LEU A 165 -3.98 6.24 5.22
N LYS A 166 -3.79 5.13 4.48
CA LYS A 166 -4.49 3.85 4.76
C LYS A 166 -4.20 3.38 6.19
N THR A 167 -2.94 3.45 6.61
CA THR A 167 -2.51 3.08 7.96
C THR A 167 -3.19 3.94 9.01
N LEU A 168 -3.21 5.27 8.81
CA LEU A 168 -3.88 6.21 9.71
C LEU A 168 -5.38 5.94 9.82
N LEU A 169 -6.05 5.69 8.68
CA LEU A 169 -7.48 5.40 8.66
C LEU A 169 -7.79 4.07 9.35
N LEU A 170 -6.98 3.03 9.13
CA LEU A 170 -7.11 1.75 9.84
C LEU A 170 -6.96 1.95 11.35
N MET A 171 -5.95 2.68 11.82
CA MET A 171 -5.79 3.02 13.25
C MET A 171 -7.01 3.76 13.81
N ARG A 172 -7.58 4.68 13.03
CA ARG A 172 -8.78 5.43 13.44
C ARG A 172 -10.02 4.55 13.60
N TYR A 173 -10.16 3.53 12.76
CA TYR A 173 -11.33 2.64 12.75
C TYR A 173 -11.11 1.30 13.49
N ALA A 174 -9.88 1.04 13.94
CA ALA A 174 -9.50 -0.06 14.82
C ALA A 174 -8.65 0.44 15.99
N PRO A 175 -9.20 1.32 16.86
CA PRO A 175 -8.43 1.98 17.92
C PRO A 175 -7.83 1.00 18.94
N SER A 176 -8.47 -0.14 19.19
CA SER A 176 -8.00 -1.12 20.19
C SER A 176 -6.64 -1.72 19.84
N ILE A 177 -6.36 -1.87 18.55
CA ILE A 177 -5.15 -2.49 18.01
C ILE A 177 -4.25 -1.49 17.28
N ALA A 178 -4.51 -0.19 17.38
CA ALA A 178 -3.81 0.85 16.61
C ALA A 178 -2.27 0.78 16.77
N HIS A 179 -1.78 0.40 17.95
CA HIS A 179 -0.35 0.22 18.24
C HIS A 179 0.31 -0.94 17.45
N ASN A 180 -0.48 -1.88 16.92
CA ASN A 180 -0.02 -3.01 16.11
C ASN A 180 -0.29 -2.81 14.61
N ILE A 181 -0.54 -1.58 14.16
CA ILE A 181 -0.70 -1.24 12.74
C ILE A 181 0.51 -0.43 12.29
N VAL A 182 1.19 -0.85 11.22
CA VAL A 182 2.39 -0.16 10.70
C VAL A 182 2.39 -0.05 9.18
N ALA A 183 3.06 0.98 8.67
CA ALA A 183 3.27 1.20 7.24
C ALA A 183 4.69 0.80 6.82
N VAL A 184 4.80 0.09 5.69
CA VAL A 184 6.08 -0.45 5.20
C VAL A 184 6.84 0.61 4.39
N ALA A 185 7.97 1.09 4.94
CA ALA A 185 8.86 2.04 4.25
C ALA A 185 10.10 1.39 3.59
N LEU A 186 10.37 0.11 3.91
CA LEU A 186 11.63 -0.57 3.56
C LEU A 186 11.90 -0.64 2.05
N GLY A 187 10.87 -0.64 1.19
CA GLY A 187 11.10 -0.68 -0.25
C GLY A 187 11.64 0.64 -0.80
N VAL A 188 11.25 1.79 -0.22
CA VAL A 188 11.79 3.11 -0.59
C VAL A 188 13.23 3.22 -0.11
N GLU A 189 13.52 2.69 1.09
CA GLU A 189 14.89 2.52 1.59
C GLU A 189 15.72 1.66 0.63
N GLY A 190 15.17 0.55 0.15
CA GLY A 190 15.82 -0.32 -0.83
C GLY A 190 16.14 0.39 -2.15
N GLN A 191 15.24 1.24 -2.66
CA GLN A 191 15.49 2.05 -3.85
C GLN A 191 16.61 3.07 -3.64
N ALA A 192 16.61 3.77 -2.51
CA ALA A 192 17.68 4.69 -2.13
C ALA A 192 19.04 3.98 -2.04
N ARG A 193 19.09 2.82 -1.37
CA ARG A 193 20.30 1.99 -1.26
C ARG A 193 20.78 1.49 -2.62
N ALA A 194 19.86 1.08 -3.49
CA ALA A 194 20.21 0.63 -4.84
C ALA A 194 20.80 1.76 -5.70
N GLU A 195 20.25 2.98 -5.60
CA GLU A 195 20.76 4.13 -6.33
C GLU A 195 22.15 4.57 -5.84
N LEU A 196 22.35 4.64 -4.52
CA LEU A 196 23.68 4.87 -3.93
C LEU A 196 24.68 3.81 -4.37
N ALA A 197 24.26 2.55 -4.36
CA ALA A 197 25.12 1.44 -4.75
C ALA A 197 25.54 1.49 -6.22
N ARG A 198 24.66 1.94 -7.12
CA ARG A 198 24.99 2.21 -8.53
C ARG A 198 26.04 3.30 -8.65
N LYS A 199 25.85 4.45 -7.98
CA LYS A 199 26.84 5.56 -7.99
C LYS A 199 28.20 5.11 -7.45
N MET A 200 28.20 4.34 -6.38
CA MET A 200 29.43 3.87 -5.70
C MET A 200 30.02 2.59 -6.30
N LYS A 201 29.35 1.96 -7.28
CA LYS A 201 29.73 0.68 -7.90
C LYS A 201 29.94 -0.45 -6.89
N THR A 202 28.97 -0.63 -5.99
CA THR A 202 29.02 -1.64 -4.91
C THR A 202 27.71 -2.42 -4.80
N SER A 203 27.61 -3.35 -3.85
CA SER A 203 26.37 -4.08 -3.57
C SER A 203 25.40 -3.22 -2.73
N PRO A 204 24.10 -3.13 -3.07
CA PRO A 204 23.10 -2.46 -2.23
C PRO A 204 22.98 -3.07 -0.82
N SER A 205 23.27 -4.37 -0.70
CA SER A 205 23.26 -5.08 0.58
C SER A 205 24.31 -4.57 1.58
N TYR A 206 25.36 -3.91 1.08
CA TYR A 206 26.46 -3.38 1.89
C TYR A 206 26.17 -2.00 2.46
N ILE A 207 25.19 -1.28 1.90
CA ILE A 207 24.74 0.01 2.41
C ILE A 207 23.65 -0.24 3.44
N LYS A 208 23.79 0.37 4.62
CA LYS A 208 22.91 0.22 5.79
C LYS A 208 22.60 1.58 6.40
N ASP A 209 21.63 1.63 7.31
CA ASP A 209 21.27 2.83 8.10
C ASP A 209 20.86 4.04 7.25
N VAL A 210 20.23 3.80 6.09
CA VAL A 210 19.56 4.84 5.29
C VAL A 210 18.18 5.09 5.91
N ILE A 211 17.88 6.34 6.25
CA ILE A 211 16.61 6.68 6.91
C ILE A 211 15.69 7.37 5.91
N ILE A 212 14.45 6.89 5.83
CA ILE A 212 13.37 7.48 5.04
C ILE A 212 12.42 8.21 5.99
N TRP A 213 12.35 9.53 5.87
CA TRP A 213 11.43 10.38 6.62
C TRP A 213 10.23 10.77 5.76
N GLY A 214 9.04 10.83 6.37
CA GLY A 214 7.86 11.45 5.74
C GLY A 214 6.88 10.50 5.06
N ASN A 215 6.35 10.94 3.91
CA ASN A 215 5.33 10.23 3.15
C ASN A 215 5.96 9.13 2.30
N ILE A 216 5.67 7.86 2.61
CA ILE A 216 6.27 6.69 1.97
C ILE A 216 5.84 6.60 0.50
N SER A 217 4.60 6.96 0.20
CA SER A 217 4.03 6.92 -1.16
C SER A 217 4.13 8.25 -1.91
N GLY A 218 4.87 9.22 -1.37
CA GLY A 218 4.92 10.57 -1.92
C GLY A 218 6.23 11.29 -1.59
N ASN A 219 6.10 12.48 -1.02
CA ASN A 219 7.22 13.34 -0.69
C ASN A 219 7.94 12.86 0.58
N CYS A 220 9.01 12.10 0.38
CA CYS A 220 9.89 11.65 1.45
C CYS A 220 11.25 12.37 1.41
N TYR A 221 11.94 12.38 2.55
CA TYR A 221 13.32 12.83 2.67
C TYR A 221 14.22 11.64 2.99
N VAL A 222 15.24 11.43 2.16
CA VAL A 222 16.23 10.38 2.36
C VAL A 222 17.42 10.97 3.09
N ASP A 223 17.60 10.52 4.33
CA ASP A 223 18.67 10.97 5.21
C ASP A 223 19.83 9.97 5.20
N LEU A 224 20.98 10.46 4.72
CA LEU A 224 22.22 9.70 4.58
C LEU A 224 23.21 9.95 5.73
N ARG A 225 22.87 10.78 6.72
CA ARG A 225 23.78 11.14 7.82
C ARG A 225 24.17 9.93 8.67
N LYS A 226 23.26 8.95 8.79
CA LYS A 226 23.52 7.67 9.47
C LYS A 226 23.92 6.55 8.53
N ALA A 227 23.82 6.77 7.22
CA ALA A 227 24.08 5.73 6.24
C ALA A 227 25.56 5.31 6.25
N LYS A 228 25.78 4.00 6.30
CA LYS A 228 27.09 3.37 6.33
C LYS A 228 27.22 2.38 5.20
N ILE A 229 28.44 2.22 4.70
CA ILE A 229 28.78 1.16 3.77
C ILE A 229 29.81 0.21 4.39
N TYR A 230 29.52 -1.08 4.31
CA TYR A 230 30.38 -2.19 4.71
C TYR A 230 31.07 -2.78 3.48
N LYS A 231 32.19 -3.49 3.67
CA LYS A 231 32.86 -4.24 2.58
C LYS A 231 33.10 -3.42 1.29
N TYR A 232 33.32 -2.11 1.43
CA TYR A 232 33.56 -1.25 0.29
C TYR A 232 34.96 -1.49 -0.28
N GLU A 233 35.05 -1.83 -1.55
CA GLU A 233 36.31 -2.07 -2.24
C GLU A 233 37.02 -0.73 -2.48
N SER A 234 37.97 -0.41 -1.62
CA SER A 234 38.80 0.80 -1.71
C SER A 234 40.20 0.52 -1.17
N ALA A 235 41.12 1.48 -1.28
CA ALA A 235 42.45 1.39 -0.68
C ALA A 235 42.43 1.14 0.84
N ILE A 236 41.32 1.50 1.51
CA ILE A 236 41.08 1.22 2.93
C ILE A 236 40.16 0.00 3.00
N TRP A 237 40.72 -1.12 3.46
CA TRP A 237 39.98 -2.36 3.72
C TRP A 237 39.99 -2.67 5.22
N GLY A 238 38.93 -3.32 5.70
CA GLY A 238 38.77 -3.65 7.11
C GLY A 238 38.02 -4.97 7.31
N PRO A 239 37.92 -5.45 8.55
CA PRO A 239 37.17 -6.66 8.87
C PRO A 239 35.69 -6.56 8.46
N PRO A 240 34.92 -7.66 8.47
CA PRO A 240 33.52 -7.65 8.02
C PRO A 240 32.59 -6.62 8.68
N HIS A 241 32.89 -6.20 9.91
CA HIS A 241 32.16 -5.19 10.67
C HIS A 241 32.68 -3.76 10.47
N PHE A 242 33.77 -3.58 9.73
CA PHE A 242 34.27 -2.26 9.39
C PHE A 242 33.33 -1.58 8.41
N SER A 243 32.97 -0.34 8.73
CA SER A 243 32.09 0.48 7.90
C SER A 243 32.62 1.89 7.78
N ARG A 244 32.16 2.58 6.74
CA ARG A 244 32.46 3.98 6.48
C ARG A 244 31.17 4.76 6.23
N PRO A 245 31.07 6.03 6.66
CA PRO A 245 29.91 6.86 6.33
C PRO A 245 29.78 7.03 4.80
N VAL A 246 28.58 6.85 4.26
CA VAL A 246 28.31 7.00 2.81
C VAL A 246 28.70 8.40 2.32
N LEU A 247 28.36 9.43 3.09
CA LEU A 247 28.68 10.82 2.77
C LEU A 247 30.19 11.11 2.71
N SER A 248 31.04 10.29 3.32
CA SER A 248 32.50 10.42 3.23
C SER A 248 33.09 9.86 1.93
N LEU A 249 32.28 9.16 1.14
CA LEU A 249 32.70 8.44 -0.07
C LEU A 249 32.10 9.01 -1.35
N VAL A 250 30.93 9.63 -1.24
CA VAL A 250 30.28 10.32 -2.36
C VAL A 250 30.66 11.80 -2.30
N PHE A 251 31.72 12.17 -3.02
CA PHE A 251 32.23 13.55 -3.06
C PHE A 251 31.41 14.50 -3.94
N ASP A 252 30.49 13.95 -4.72
CA ASP A 252 29.66 14.67 -5.68
C ASP A 252 28.42 15.24 -4.98
N SER A 253 28.56 16.44 -4.40
CA SER A 253 27.49 17.10 -3.67
C SER A 253 26.32 17.52 -4.57
N GLU A 254 26.58 17.81 -5.85
CA GLU A 254 25.51 18.15 -6.79
C GLU A 254 24.64 16.91 -7.05
N TRP A 255 25.28 15.76 -7.28
CA TRP A 255 24.56 14.51 -7.48
C TRP A 255 23.71 14.13 -6.27
N ILE A 256 24.23 14.25 -5.03
CA ILE A 256 23.46 13.94 -3.81
C ILE A 256 22.25 14.85 -3.66
N ASN A 257 22.42 16.16 -3.86
CA ASN A 257 21.38 17.13 -3.54
C ASN A 257 20.36 17.34 -4.68
N ARG A 258 20.70 16.97 -5.92
CA ARG A 258 19.83 17.14 -7.09
C ARG A 258 19.49 15.81 -7.74
N GLU A 259 20.44 15.17 -8.41
CA GLU A 259 20.18 13.99 -9.24
C GLU A 259 19.60 12.82 -8.44
N PHE A 260 20.17 12.52 -7.29
CA PHE A 260 19.72 11.47 -6.38
C PHE A 260 18.29 11.74 -5.88
N VAL A 261 18.02 12.97 -5.44
CA VAL A 261 16.69 13.38 -4.95
C VAL A 261 15.65 13.29 -6.07
N THR A 262 15.96 13.78 -7.27
CA THR A 262 15.06 13.73 -8.43
C THR A 262 14.78 12.28 -8.85
N THR A 263 15.82 11.45 -8.93
CA THR A 263 15.69 10.03 -9.30
C THR A 263 14.77 9.32 -8.32
N LEU A 264 14.92 9.54 -7.02
CA LEU A 264 14.05 8.92 -6.02
C LEU A 264 12.62 9.46 -6.07
N LYS A 265 12.44 10.77 -6.29
CA LYS A 265 11.11 11.37 -6.46
C LYS A 265 10.37 10.76 -7.65
N ASP A 266 11.05 10.53 -8.77
CA ASP A 266 10.46 9.90 -9.96
C ASP A 266 10.11 8.42 -9.71
N LEU A 267 10.95 7.71 -8.95
CA LEU A 267 10.71 6.32 -8.57
C LEU A 267 9.49 6.17 -7.65
N THR A 268 9.33 7.05 -6.66
CA THR A 268 8.17 7.02 -5.75
C THR A 268 6.91 7.52 -6.46
N ALA A 269 7.00 8.59 -7.24
CA ALA A 269 5.86 9.16 -7.97
C ALA A 269 5.29 8.20 -9.02
N THR A 270 6.15 7.51 -9.78
CA THR A 270 5.67 6.53 -10.77
C THR A 270 5.06 5.30 -10.10
N GLY A 271 5.56 4.91 -8.92
CA GLY A 271 5.14 3.72 -8.17
C GLY A 271 5.26 2.41 -8.96
N LYS A 272 5.86 2.43 -10.15
CA LYS A 272 5.94 1.29 -11.08
C LYS A 272 6.84 0.19 -10.53
N GLN A 273 7.95 0.58 -9.91
CA GLN A 273 8.94 -0.36 -9.36
C GLN A 273 8.52 -0.97 -8.01
N PHE A 274 7.45 -0.45 -7.39
CA PHE A 274 6.94 -0.88 -6.09
C PHE A 274 5.69 -1.79 -6.19
N GLY A 275 5.43 -2.40 -7.36
CA GLY A 275 4.16 -3.11 -7.60
C GLY A 275 4.12 -4.62 -7.31
N GLY A 276 5.28 -5.28 -7.21
CA GLY A 276 5.38 -6.74 -7.15
C GLY A 276 6.45 -7.23 -6.18
N MET A 277 7.59 -7.69 -6.71
CA MET A 277 8.71 -8.24 -5.92
C MET A 277 9.23 -7.32 -4.82
N LEU A 278 9.41 -6.02 -5.10
CA LEU A 278 9.92 -5.07 -4.11
C LEU A 278 8.95 -4.92 -2.92
N ALA A 279 7.64 -4.82 -3.19
CA ALA A 279 6.62 -4.74 -2.15
C ALA A 279 6.59 -6.03 -1.31
N ALA A 280 6.58 -7.19 -1.97
CA ALA A 280 6.63 -8.50 -1.32
C ALA A 280 7.84 -8.65 -0.40
N HIS A 281 9.04 -8.36 -0.90
CA HIS A 281 10.27 -8.44 -0.12
C HIS A 281 10.26 -7.47 1.07
N SER A 282 9.74 -6.26 0.87
CA SER A 282 9.66 -5.24 1.93
C SER A 282 8.71 -5.65 3.05
N ILE A 283 7.53 -6.17 2.69
CA ILE A 283 6.54 -6.68 3.65
C ILE A 283 7.11 -7.87 4.41
N ALA A 284 7.65 -8.87 3.70
CA ALA A 284 8.19 -10.07 4.32
C ALA A 284 9.37 -9.75 5.26
N THR A 285 10.27 -8.85 4.85
CA THR A 285 11.40 -8.45 5.68
C THR A 285 10.96 -7.65 6.91
N THR A 286 9.97 -6.78 6.77
CA THR A 286 9.39 -6.04 7.90
C THR A 286 8.75 -7.01 8.91
N LEU A 287 7.98 -8.00 8.42
CA LEU A 287 7.42 -9.06 9.28
C LEU A 287 8.52 -9.88 9.96
N LYS A 288 9.55 -10.28 9.22
CA LYS A 288 10.71 -10.99 9.76
C LYS A 288 11.37 -10.20 10.89
N TYR A 289 11.61 -8.91 10.70
CA TYR A 289 12.16 -8.05 11.75
C TYR A 289 11.20 -7.92 12.93
N TRP A 290 9.90 -7.83 12.67
CA TRP A 290 8.92 -7.77 13.75
C TRP A 290 8.87 -9.04 14.59
N TYR A 291 9.07 -10.22 14.01
CA TYR A 291 9.08 -11.49 14.77
C TYR A 291 10.45 -11.82 15.40
N HIS A 292 11.55 -11.51 14.71
CA HIS A 292 12.88 -11.97 15.09
C HIS A 292 13.84 -10.86 15.53
N GLY A 293 13.41 -9.60 15.45
CA GLY A 293 14.26 -8.42 15.63
C GLY A 293 14.97 -8.00 14.34
N SER A 294 15.30 -6.72 14.25
CA SER A 294 16.17 -6.21 13.19
C SER A 294 17.63 -6.56 13.51
N PRO A 295 18.54 -6.60 12.52
CA PRO A 295 19.95 -6.87 12.77
C PRO A 295 20.52 -5.89 13.81
N TYR A 296 21.45 -6.38 14.64
CA TYR A 296 21.98 -5.62 15.76
C TYR A 296 22.62 -4.30 15.30
N GLY A 297 22.13 -3.19 15.86
CA GLY A 297 22.63 -1.85 15.58
C GLY A 297 22.22 -1.27 14.22
N GLU A 298 21.40 -1.99 13.43
CA GLU A 298 20.85 -1.46 12.17
C GLU A 298 19.59 -0.64 12.42
N ILE A 299 19.49 0.49 11.72
CA ILE A 299 18.32 1.36 11.69
C ILE A 299 17.43 0.95 10.52
N VAL A 300 16.12 0.83 10.77
CA VAL A 300 15.12 0.51 9.75
C VAL A 300 14.11 1.65 9.67
N SER A 301 13.62 1.96 8.48
CA SER A 301 12.53 2.95 8.32
C SER A 301 11.16 2.28 8.46
N LEU A 302 10.26 2.85 9.27
CA LEU A 302 8.90 2.34 9.47
C LEU A 302 7.90 3.49 9.60
N GLY A 303 6.75 3.37 8.95
CA GLY A 303 5.66 4.32 9.11
C GLY A 303 4.83 3.99 10.35
N VAL A 304 4.84 4.91 11.32
CA VAL A 304 4.16 4.78 12.61
C VAL A 304 3.36 6.05 12.92
N LEU A 305 2.42 5.96 13.85
CA LEU A 305 1.69 7.13 14.30
C LEU A 305 2.62 8.10 15.02
N SER A 306 2.61 9.36 14.61
CA SER A 306 3.36 10.43 15.27
C SER A 306 2.66 10.85 16.56
N GLU A 307 3.46 10.90 17.63
CA GLU A 307 3.13 11.38 18.98
C GLU A 307 3.98 12.62 19.33
N GLY A 308 4.48 13.35 18.33
CA GLY A 308 5.30 14.55 18.55
C GLY A 308 6.81 14.30 18.49
N GLN A 309 7.26 13.09 18.18
CA GLN A 309 8.68 12.77 18.09
C GLN A 309 9.37 13.67 17.05
N PHE A 310 10.59 14.14 17.34
CA PHE A 310 11.36 15.04 16.45
C PHE A 310 10.64 16.34 16.05
N GLY A 311 9.59 16.76 16.77
CA GLY A 311 8.75 17.90 16.40
C GLY A 311 7.80 17.62 15.23
N ILE A 312 7.58 16.35 14.88
CA ILE A 312 6.61 15.94 13.86
C ILE A 312 5.20 16.17 14.41
N PRO A 313 4.26 16.75 13.64
CA PRO A 313 2.87 16.93 14.07
C PRO A 313 2.23 15.61 14.53
N GLU A 314 1.43 15.67 15.58
CA GLU A 314 0.70 14.51 16.08
C GLU A 314 -0.45 14.09 15.16
N GLY A 315 -0.82 12.81 15.20
CA GLY A 315 -2.03 12.31 14.54
C GLY A 315 -1.91 12.14 13.03
N ILE A 316 -0.68 11.99 12.52
CA ILE A 316 -0.36 11.53 11.17
C ILE A 316 0.51 10.28 11.25
N VAL A 317 0.40 9.37 10.29
CA VAL A 317 1.38 8.28 10.13
C VAL A 317 2.55 8.79 9.33
N PHE A 318 3.76 8.65 9.88
CA PHE A 318 4.98 9.26 9.34
C PHE A 318 6.11 8.23 9.39
N SER A 319 6.92 8.12 8.33
CA SER A 319 8.08 7.23 8.31
C SER A 319 9.20 7.75 9.20
N MET A 320 9.67 6.95 10.14
CA MET A 320 10.68 7.31 11.13
C MET A 320 11.72 6.18 11.29
N PRO A 321 12.93 6.48 11.81
CA PRO A 321 13.91 5.46 12.15
C PRO A 321 13.45 4.66 13.36
N VAL A 322 13.39 3.34 13.21
CA VAL A 322 13.04 2.40 14.27
C VAL A 322 14.08 1.30 14.39
N LYS A 323 14.03 0.60 15.51
CA LYS A 323 14.64 -0.71 15.72
C LYS A 323 13.55 -1.71 16.06
N PHE A 324 13.62 -2.91 15.51
CA PHE A 324 12.78 -4.03 15.95
C PHE A 324 13.51 -4.86 16.99
N GLU A 325 12.86 -5.11 18.13
CA GLU A 325 13.43 -5.87 19.24
C GLU A 325 12.31 -6.56 20.04
N ASN A 326 12.55 -7.81 20.44
CA ASN A 326 11.65 -8.59 21.30
C ASN A 326 10.19 -8.65 20.84
N GLY A 327 9.95 -8.81 19.53
CA GLY A 327 8.58 -8.88 19.01
C GLY A 327 7.88 -7.52 18.86
N THR A 328 8.61 -6.42 19.10
CA THR A 328 8.10 -5.04 19.08
C THR A 328 9.01 -4.14 18.24
N TRP A 329 8.64 -2.88 18.08
CA TRP A 329 9.45 -1.84 17.46
C TRP A 329 9.50 -0.61 18.37
N VAL A 330 10.61 0.14 18.29
CA VAL A 330 10.81 1.38 19.05
C VAL A 330 11.39 2.45 18.14
N VAL A 331 10.85 3.66 18.20
CA VAL A 331 11.38 4.83 17.49
C VAL A 331 12.69 5.28 18.14
N LEU A 332 13.75 5.41 17.33
CA LEU A 332 15.08 5.80 17.78
C LEU A 332 15.19 7.32 17.91
N THR A 333 14.68 7.89 19.00
CA THR A 333 14.64 9.35 19.23
C THR A 333 15.97 9.96 19.68
N ASP A 334 16.94 9.14 20.09
CA ASP A 334 18.24 9.55 20.63
C ASP A 334 19.37 9.62 19.59
N LEU A 335 19.01 9.65 18.30
CA LEU A 335 19.97 9.73 17.21
C LEU A 335 20.68 11.09 17.17
N LYS A 336 21.97 11.09 17.53
CA LYS A 336 22.86 12.26 17.43
C LYS A 336 22.88 12.83 16.00
N ASP A 337 23.17 14.11 15.83
CA ASP A 337 23.39 14.75 14.51
C ASP A 337 22.20 14.62 13.54
N ILE A 338 20.98 14.40 14.05
CA ILE A 338 19.74 14.45 13.27
C ILE A 338 19.00 15.73 13.63
N GLU A 339 19.16 16.73 12.77
CA GLU A 339 18.35 17.95 12.78
C GLU A 339 17.62 18.06 11.45
N ILE A 340 16.30 18.11 11.48
CA ILE A 340 15.48 18.31 10.28
C ILE A 340 15.03 19.77 10.30
N SER A 341 15.36 20.51 9.24
CA SER A 341 14.97 21.92 9.15
C SER A 341 13.44 22.05 9.16
N GLU A 342 12.92 23.14 9.72
CA GLU A 342 11.48 23.42 9.75
C GLU A 342 10.86 23.37 8.35
N GLN A 343 11.56 23.92 7.34
CA GLN A 343 11.13 23.87 5.94
C GLN A 343 11.05 22.43 5.40
N THR A 344 12.04 21.59 5.70
CA THR A 344 12.01 20.17 5.29
C THR A 344 10.90 19.42 6.01
N MET A 345 10.65 19.72 7.29
CA MET A 345 9.58 19.12 8.06
C MET A 345 8.22 19.49 7.48
N ALA A 346 7.95 20.79 7.29
CA ALA A 346 6.72 21.30 6.69
C ALA A 346 6.45 20.69 5.32
N ARG A 347 7.50 20.55 4.49
CA ARG A 347 7.41 19.89 3.18
C ARG A 347 6.92 18.43 3.30
N MET A 348 7.48 17.65 4.22
CA MET A 348 7.13 16.24 4.38
C MET A 348 5.75 16.04 5.02
N THR A 349 5.34 16.94 5.92
CA THR A 349 4.09 16.81 6.67
C THR A 349 2.89 17.40 5.93
N SER A 350 3.10 18.42 5.09
CA SER A 350 2.03 19.10 4.33
C SER A 350 1.18 18.11 3.54
N ASP A 351 1.81 17.26 2.72
CA ASP A 351 1.08 16.31 1.88
C ASP A 351 0.29 15.30 2.74
N LEU A 352 0.90 14.78 3.81
CA LEU A 352 0.23 13.83 4.73
C LEU A 352 -0.98 14.45 5.43
N MET A 353 -0.87 15.70 5.88
CA MET A 353 -1.96 16.42 6.51
C MET A 353 -3.08 16.70 5.51
N GLN A 354 -2.75 17.12 4.29
CA GLN A 354 -3.74 17.35 3.26
C GLN A 354 -4.42 16.07 2.79
N GLU A 355 -3.67 14.98 2.58
CA GLU A 355 -4.22 13.67 2.26
C GLU A 355 -5.27 13.25 3.30
N LYS A 356 -4.97 13.43 4.59
CA LYS A 356 -5.89 13.19 5.70
C LYS A 356 -7.14 14.07 5.62
N LEU A 357 -6.98 15.38 5.47
CA LEU A 357 -8.10 16.33 5.44
C LEU A 357 -9.01 16.09 4.23
N VAL A 358 -8.43 15.89 3.04
CA VAL A 358 -9.18 15.62 1.81
C VAL A 358 -9.95 14.31 1.89
N ALA A 359 -9.31 13.25 2.40
CA ALA A 359 -9.94 11.96 2.56
C ALA A 359 -11.14 12.02 3.52
N LEU A 360 -11.02 12.79 4.60
CA LEU A 360 -12.08 12.96 5.60
C LEU A 360 -13.16 13.97 5.18
N GLY A 361 -12.94 14.74 4.11
CA GLY A 361 -13.86 15.75 3.61
C GLY A 361 -13.70 17.13 4.27
N ASP A 362 -12.70 17.30 5.12
CA ASP A 362 -12.37 18.59 5.76
C ASP A 362 -11.73 19.58 4.76
N LEU A 363 -11.18 19.07 3.65
CA LEU A 363 -10.64 19.85 2.55
C LEU A 363 -11.19 19.35 1.19
N LEU A 364 -11.52 20.28 0.29
CA LEU A 364 -12.15 19.92 -0.99
C LEU A 364 -11.12 19.49 -2.05
N TYR A 365 -9.94 20.09 -2.06
CA TYR A 365 -8.90 19.87 -3.08
C TYR A 365 -7.56 19.55 -2.44
N PHE A 366 -6.82 18.64 -3.06
CA PHE A 366 -5.45 18.35 -2.68
C PHE A 366 -4.50 19.30 -3.41
N GLN A 367 -3.61 19.96 -2.66
CA GLN A 367 -2.60 20.85 -3.19
C GLN A 367 -1.21 20.33 -2.80
N PRO A 368 -0.53 19.59 -3.71
CA PRO A 368 0.82 19.10 -3.44
C PRO A 368 1.73 20.23 -2.97
N TYR A 369 2.59 19.94 -2.00
CA TYR A 369 3.56 20.93 -1.55
C TYR A 369 4.42 21.44 -2.72
N GLN A 370 4.45 22.76 -2.90
CA GLN A 370 5.35 23.45 -3.81
C GLN A 370 6.40 24.23 -3.01
N PRO A 371 7.71 24.06 -3.29
CA PRO A 371 8.75 24.89 -2.70
C PRO A 371 8.56 26.37 -3.04
N GLU A 372 8.95 27.27 -2.14
CA GLU A 372 8.80 28.73 -2.32
C GLU A 372 9.47 29.25 -3.61
N HIS A 373 10.59 28.65 -4.05
CA HIS A 373 11.25 29.01 -5.30
C HIS A 373 10.44 28.64 -6.56
N GLU A 374 9.60 27.60 -6.51
CA GLU A 374 8.70 27.24 -7.62
C GLU A 374 7.43 28.11 -7.61
N ARG A 375 6.96 28.52 -6.43
CA ARG A 375 5.88 29.53 -6.31
C ARG A 375 6.30 30.88 -6.89
N ALA A 376 7.53 31.32 -6.63
CA ALA A 376 8.07 32.55 -7.21
C ALA A 376 8.17 32.47 -8.74
N ALA A 377 8.56 31.32 -9.30
CA ALA A 377 8.62 31.11 -10.75
C ALA A 377 7.24 31.18 -11.42
N LEU A 378 6.21 30.62 -10.78
CA LEU A 378 4.81 30.68 -11.26
C LEU A 378 4.23 32.10 -11.19
N ILE A 379 4.60 32.87 -10.16
CA ILE A 379 4.20 34.29 -10.05
C ILE A 379 4.93 35.12 -11.11
N THR A 380 6.21 34.85 -11.41
CA THR A 380 6.95 35.57 -12.45
C THR A 380 6.55 35.21 -13.88
N THR A 381 5.83 34.12 -14.10
CA THR A 381 5.29 33.78 -15.43
C THR A 381 3.94 34.43 -15.74
N ASP A 382 3.28 35.02 -14.74
CA ASP A 382 2.03 35.80 -14.93
C ASP A 382 2.28 37.32 -15.08
N ASP A 383 3.52 37.78 -14.90
CA ASP A 383 3.93 39.20 -14.99
C ASP A 383 4.82 39.52 -16.21
N ASN A 384 4.75 38.71 -17.28
CA ASN A 384 5.28 39.14 -18.58
C ASN A 384 4.16 39.75 -19.42
N GLU A 385 4.11 41.09 -19.39
CA GLU A 385 3.35 41.96 -20.29
C GLU A 385 3.60 41.58 -21.76
N GLU A 386 2.68 40.82 -22.37
CA GLU A 386 2.47 40.80 -23.81
C GLU A 386 1.07 40.25 -24.09
N ASN A 387 0.05 41.08 -23.82
CA ASN A 387 -1.25 41.10 -24.51
C ASN A 387 -2.12 42.20 -23.90
N GLN A 388 -1.76 43.45 -24.18
CA GLN A 388 -2.58 44.62 -23.89
C GLN A 388 -2.81 45.39 -25.19
N GLU A 389 -3.38 44.70 -26.18
CA GLU A 389 -3.92 45.30 -27.39
C GLU A 389 -4.82 44.26 -28.09
N TYR A 390 -5.97 43.91 -27.50
CA TYR A 390 -7.12 43.25 -28.18
C TYR A 390 -8.25 43.05 -27.14
N ALA A 391 -8.64 44.12 -26.43
CA ALA A 391 -9.80 44.09 -25.54
C ALA A 391 -10.51 45.46 -25.41
N ASP A 392 -10.39 46.32 -26.43
CA ASP A 392 -11.08 47.62 -26.48
C ASP A 392 -12.09 47.75 -27.65
N ASP A 393 -12.33 46.68 -28.43
CA ASP A 393 -13.23 46.71 -29.61
C ASP A 393 -14.59 46.00 -29.43
N LEU A 394 -14.99 45.63 -28.21
CA LEU A 394 -16.27 44.93 -27.96
C LEU A 394 -17.16 45.53 -26.87
N VAL A 395 -16.91 46.77 -26.43
CA VAL A 395 -17.75 47.48 -25.42
C VAL A 395 -18.34 48.79 -25.97
N SER A 396 -18.41 48.97 -27.29
CA SER A 396 -19.02 50.16 -27.92
C SER A 396 -20.28 49.90 -28.76
N GLU A 397 -20.82 48.69 -28.78
CA GLU A 397 -22.16 48.42 -29.33
C GLU A 397 -22.99 47.71 -28.26
N TYR A 398 -24.29 48.01 -28.21
CA TYR A 398 -25.24 47.72 -27.12
C TYR A 398 -25.24 48.69 -25.92
N LYS A 399 -25.12 49.98 -26.22
CA LYS A 399 -25.96 51.00 -25.59
C LYS A 399 -26.98 51.47 -26.61
N ASN A 400 -28.12 50.80 -26.67
CA ASN A 400 -29.42 51.37 -27.02
C ASN A 400 -30.48 50.30 -26.77
N ASP A 401 -31.65 50.74 -26.30
CA ASP A 401 -32.89 49.99 -26.08
C ASP A 401 -33.02 49.28 -24.73
N LEU A 402 -33.34 50.08 -23.70
CA LEU A 402 -34.21 49.66 -22.60
C LEU A 402 -35.53 50.45 -22.69
N PRO A 403 -36.71 49.81 -22.57
CA PRO A 403 -37.86 50.45 -21.98
C PRO A 403 -37.93 50.14 -20.47
N ASP A 404 -38.14 51.22 -19.74
CA ASP A 404 -38.43 51.37 -18.33
C ASP A 404 -39.74 50.65 -17.93
N LEU A 405 -39.78 49.98 -16.78
CA LEU A 405 -41.00 49.77 -15.99
C LEU A 405 -40.68 49.38 -14.54
N THR A 406 -41.30 50.13 -13.65
CA THR A 406 -41.19 50.25 -12.20
C THR A 406 -41.90 49.16 -11.39
N HIS A 407 -41.37 48.92 -10.17
CA HIS A 407 -42.02 48.50 -8.91
C HIS A 407 -43.11 47.40 -8.91
N GLU A 408 -42.91 46.34 -8.10
CA GLU A 408 -43.84 45.97 -7.01
C GLU A 408 -43.28 44.87 -6.07
N GLU A 409 -43.89 44.80 -4.89
CA GLU A 409 -43.45 44.17 -3.65
C GLU A 409 -43.69 42.63 -3.53
N GLY A 410 -42.83 41.98 -2.73
CA GLY A 410 -43.16 40.95 -1.71
C GLY A 410 -43.96 39.68 -2.07
N LYS A 411 -43.36 38.50 -1.79
CA LYS A 411 -43.96 37.41 -0.97
C LYS A 411 -43.05 36.19 -0.80
N ASP A 412 -43.10 35.62 0.41
CA ASP A 412 -42.64 34.28 0.78
C ASP A 412 -43.14 33.18 -0.18
N GLN A 413 -42.33 32.13 -0.41
CA GLN A 413 -42.76 30.72 -0.32
C GLN A 413 -41.62 29.70 -0.59
N VAL A 414 -41.33 28.89 0.44
CA VAL A 414 -41.31 27.41 0.46
C VAL A 414 -40.46 26.64 -0.58
N MET A 415 -39.52 25.84 -0.05
CA MET A 415 -38.79 24.76 -0.75
C MET A 415 -39.72 23.65 -1.27
N PRO A 416 -39.28 22.91 -2.31
CA PRO A 416 -39.61 21.50 -2.40
C PRO A 416 -38.37 20.60 -2.37
N ASP A 417 -38.49 19.52 -1.60
CA ASP A 417 -37.72 18.29 -1.68
C ASP A 417 -37.74 17.68 -3.09
N VAL A 418 -36.62 17.10 -3.53
CA VAL A 418 -36.59 16.16 -4.66
C VAL A 418 -35.69 14.98 -4.33
N ASP A 419 -36.34 13.84 -4.10
CA ASP A 419 -35.79 12.47 -4.11
C ASP A 419 -35.17 12.12 -5.47
N TYR A 420 -34.06 11.39 -5.47
CA TYR A 420 -33.63 10.59 -6.62
C TYR A 420 -33.09 9.22 -6.19
N LEU A 421 -33.97 8.22 -6.33
CA LEU A 421 -33.66 6.79 -6.47
C LEU A 421 -33.82 6.40 -7.95
N ASP A 422 -33.13 5.32 -8.33
CA ASP A 422 -33.25 4.52 -9.56
C ASP A 422 -32.63 5.05 -10.89
N LEU A 423 -31.48 4.47 -11.23
CA LEU A 423 -31.10 4.20 -12.64
C LEU A 423 -30.49 2.80 -12.77
N THR A 424 -31.34 1.81 -13.02
CA THR A 424 -30.98 0.54 -13.68
C THR A 424 -31.01 0.73 -15.21
N PRO A 425 -30.03 0.25 -15.99
CA PRO A 425 -30.14 0.21 -17.45
C PRO A 425 -30.95 -1.02 -17.91
N LYS A 426 -31.98 -0.77 -18.72
CA LYS A 426 -32.71 -1.79 -19.48
C LYS A 426 -31.87 -2.27 -20.67
N THR A 427 -31.91 -3.59 -20.85
CA THR A 427 -31.54 -4.36 -22.03
C THR A 427 -32.21 -3.84 -23.30
N ASN A 428 -31.49 -3.82 -24.42
CA ASN A 428 -32.06 -4.08 -25.74
C ASN A 428 -31.04 -4.82 -26.61
N SER A 429 -31.47 -5.98 -27.06
CA SER A 429 -30.88 -6.84 -28.08
C SER A 429 -31.03 -6.20 -29.46
N GLU A 430 -30.01 -6.32 -30.31
CA GLU A 430 -30.13 -6.88 -31.66
C GLU A 430 -28.74 -7.04 -32.30
N ASN A 431 -28.46 -8.27 -32.72
CA ASN A 431 -27.36 -8.71 -33.57
C ASN A 431 -28.04 -9.24 -34.84
N PRO A 432 -27.47 -9.14 -36.05
CA PRO A 432 -26.40 -10.08 -36.40
C PRO A 432 -25.38 -9.55 -37.43
N PHE A 433 -24.15 -10.09 -37.43
CA PHE A 433 -23.51 -10.62 -38.63
C PHE A 433 -22.31 -11.49 -38.24
N SER A 434 -22.35 -12.74 -38.68
CA SER A 434 -21.34 -13.78 -38.55
C SER A 434 -20.35 -13.73 -39.72
N GLN A 435 -19.08 -14.04 -39.47
CA GLN A 435 -18.23 -14.67 -40.48
C GLN A 435 -17.24 -15.63 -39.79
N GLU A 436 -17.47 -16.91 -40.02
CA GLU A 436 -16.60 -18.05 -39.73
C GLU A 436 -15.41 -18.06 -40.69
N LEU A 437 -14.25 -18.49 -40.20
CA LEU A 437 -13.20 -19.13 -41.01
C LEU A 437 -12.60 -20.26 -40.18
N THR A 438 -12.97 -21.49 -40.52
CA THR A 438 -12.35 -22.74 -40.07
C THR A 438 -11.52 -23.34 -41.19
N ASN A 439 -10.30 -23.79 -40.84
CA ASN A 439 -9.61 -25.02 -41.25
C ASN A 439 -9.30 -25.24 -42.74
N ASP A 440 -8.26 -25.93 -43.20
CA ASP A 440 -7.08 -26.67 -42.70
C ASP A 440 -6.21 -26.86 -43.96
N PHE A 441 -4.89 -27.10 -43.88
CA PHE A 441 -4.23 -28.12 -44.72
C PHE A 441 -2.83 -28.47 -44.23
N GLU A 442 -2.60 -29.78 -44.24
CA GLU A 442 -1.47 -30.57 -43.77
C GLU A 442 -0.16 -30.39 -44.57
N ASN A 443 0.96 -30.37 -43.84
CA ASN A 443 2.09 -31.31 -43.85
C ASN A 443 2.73 -31.87 -45.16
N ILE A 444 4.08 -31.87 -45.12
CA ILE A 444 5.09 -32.76 -45.78
C ILE A 444 5.70 -32.30 -47.12
N SER A 445 7.01 -31.95 -47.10
CA SER A 445 8.07 -32.65 -47.89
C SER A 445 9.49 -32.38 -47.33
N MET A 446 10.34 -33.40 -47.41
CA MET A 446 11.72 -33.56 -46.90
C MET A 446 12.83 -33.00 -47.83
N GLU A 447 14.07 -33.16 -47.34
CA GLU A 447 15.42 -33.18 -47.98
C GLU A 447 16.24 -31.89 -47.76
N GLN A 448 17.44 -31.89 -47.15
CA GLN A 448 18.48 -32.91 -46.92
C GLN A 448 19.15 -32.76 -45.54
#